data_AF-A0A3L7Y8M2-F1
#
_entry.id   AF-A0A3L7Y8M2-F1
#
_cell.length_a   1.000
_cell.length_b   1.000
_cell.length_c   1.000
_cell.angle_alpha   90.00
_cell.angle_beta   90.00
_cell.angle_gamma   90.00
#
_symmetry.space_group_name_H-M   'P 1'
#
loop_
_entity.id
_entity.type
_entity.pdbx_description
1 polymer ?
#
loop_
_entity_poly.entity_id
_entity_poly.type
_entity_poly.pdbx_seq_one_letter_code
_entity_poly.pdbx_strand_id
1 'polypeptide(L)'
;MKVLIAGHTYMVAENQKKLAALAQLPGVELAAVVPHRWHEPLQNELRPQRASGARWQVYPTHVMLAGNEMRYVYLSRDLHLQQLQPDVLLVENGAGAFAYTQFLMCRR
;
A
#
# COMPACT_ATOMS: atom_id res chain seq x y z
N MET A 1 -11.20 -14.26 -2.73
CA MET A 1 -11.37 -12.82 -2.50
C MET A 1 -10.02 -12.15 -2.59
N LYS A 2 -9.85 -11.26 -3.56
CA LYS A 2 -8.65 -10.45 -3.76
C LYS A 2 -8.78 -9.15 -2.98
N VAL A 3 -7.84 -8.90 -2.09
CA VAL A 3 -7.80 -7.70 -1.26
C VAL A 3 -6.57 -6.89 -1.64
N LEU A 4 -6.80 -5.66 -2.09
CA LEU A 4 -5.73 -4.68 -2.30
C LEU A 4 -5.70 -3.73 -1.11
N ILE A 5 -4.57 -3.71 -0.42
CA ILE A 5 -4.30 -2.79 0.68
C ILE A 5 -3.37 -1.69 0.18
N ALA A 6 -3.60 -0.45 0.57
CA ALA A 6 -2.72 0.66 0.21
C ALA A 6 -2.43 1.57 1.40
N GLY A 7 -1.17 1.98 1.54
CA GLY A 7 -0.74 2.89 2.61
C GLY A 7 0.77 2.87 2.83
N HIS A 8 1.34 3.97 3.32
CA HIS A 8 2.77 4.03 3.66
C HIS A 8 3.14 3.22 4.90
N THR A 9 2.20 3.03 5.80
CA THR A 9 2.35 2.26 7.06
C THR A 9 2.79 0.83 6.81
N TYR A 10 2.43 0.20 5.69
CA TYR A 10 2.82 -1.18 5.35
C TYR A 10 4.27 -1.31 4.85
N MET A 11 5.04 -0.23 4.85
CA MET A 11 6.47 -0.24 4.55
C MET A 11 7.32 -0.80 5.70
N VAL A 12 6.77 -0.88 6.92
CA VAL A 12 7.46 -1.41 8.11
C VAL A 12 7.00 -2.82 8.48
N ALA A 13 7.92 -3.62 9.03
CA ALA A 13 7.68 -5.03 9.35
C ALA A 13 6.52 -5.25 10.33
N GLU A 14 6.35 -4.35 11.32
CA GLU A 14 5.30 -4.48 12.33
C GLU A 14 3.91 -4.46 11.70
N ASN A 15 3.66 -3.51 10.80
CA ASN A 15 2.37 -3.41 10.10
C ASN A 15 2.18 -4.54 9.08
N GLN A 16 3.26 -5.10 8.53
CA GLN A 16 3.18 -6.29 7.70
C GLN A 16 2.73 -7.55 8.46
N LYS A 17 2.81 -7.59 9.80
CA LYS A 17 2.22 -8.69 10.58
C LYS A 17 0.70 -8.76 10.40
N LYS A 18 0.02 -7.62 10.21
CA LYS A 18 -1.41 -7.58 9.87
C LYS A 18 -1.67 -8.27 8.54
N LEU A 19 -0.82 -8.00 7.54
CA LEU A 19 -0.88 -8.63 6.22
C LEU A 19 -0.63 -10.14 6.33
N ALA A 20 0.33 -10.55 7.16
CA ALA A 20 0.63 -11.95 7.41
C ALA A 20 -0.54 -12.72 8.04
N ALA A 21 -1.28 -12.08 8.95
CA ALA A 21 -2.48 -12.65 9.54
C ALA A 21 -3.61 -12.78 8.51
N LEU A 22 -3.86 -11.73 7.71
CA LEU A 22 -4.87 -11.75 6.65
C LEU A 22 -4.57 -12.79 5.58
N ALA A 23 -3.30 -12.94 5.19
CA ALA A 23 -2.88 -13.91 4.18
C ALA A 23 -2.97 -15.39 4.64
N GLN A 24 -3.26 -15.64 5.93
CA GLN A 24 -3.54 -16.99 6.44
C GLN A 24 -5.01 -17.39 6.28
N LEU A 25 -5.90 -16.44 6.03
CA LEU A 25 -7.32 -16.71 5.86
C LEU A 25 -7.57 -17.49 4.56
N PRO A 26 -8.37 -18.57 4.59
CA PRO A 26 -8.64 -19.38 3.42
C PRO A 26 -9.38 -18.56 2.35
N GLY A 27 -8.92 -18.67 1.11
CA GLY A 27 -9.52 -17.97 -0.03
C GLY A 27 -9.24 -16.47 -0.09
N VAL A 28 -8.31 -15.93 0.71
CA VAL A 28 -7.87 -14.53 0.64
C VAL A 28 -6.54 -14.44 -0.13
N GLU A 29 -6.56 -13.68 -1.22
CA GLU A 29 -5.37 -13.28 -1.98
C GLU A 29 -5.06 -11.82 -1.67
N LEU A 30 -3.81 -11.52 -1.30
CA LEU A 30 -3.46 -10.21 -0.75
C LEU A 30 -2.36 -9.55 -1.57
N ALA A 31 -2.56 -8.27 -1.87
CA ALA A 31 -1.58 -7.38 -2.47
C ALA A 31 -1.54 -6.05 -1.70
N ALA A 32 -0.35 -5.45 -1.62
CA ALA A 32 -0.15 -4.18 -0.93
C ALA A 32 0.51 -3.14 -1.86
N VAL A 33 -0.12 -2.00 -2.09
CA VAL A 33 0.47 -0.85 -2.79
C VAL A 33 1.08 0.11 -1.77
N VAL A 34 2.38 0.29 -1.85
CA VAL A 34 3.14 1.11 -0.90
C VAL A 34 4.00 2.11 -1.65
N PRO A 35 4.36 3.25 -1.05
CA PRO A 35 5.36 4.15 -1.62
C PRO A 35 6.70 3.44 -1.90
N HIS A 36 7.36 3.81 -3.00
CA HIS A 36 8.71 3.33 -3.35
C HIS A 36 9.79 3.75 -2.35
N ARG A 37 9.51 4.79 -1.56
CA ARG A 37 10.33 5.31 -0.46
C ARG A 37 9.45 6.13 0.48
N TRP A 38 9.89 6.28 1.72
CA TRP A 38 9.23 7.12 2.71
C TRP A 38 10.25 7.77 3.63
N HIS A 39 10.08 9.05 3.94
CA HIS A 39 10.94 9.75 4.90
C HIS A 39 10.19 9.87 6.22
N GLU A 40 10.72 9.28 7.28
CA GLU A 40 10.20 9.55 8.62
C GLU A 40 11.00 10.65 9.31
N PRO A 41 10.37 11.49 10.15
CA PRO A 41 11.09 12.54 10.88
C PRO A 41 12.19 12.01 11.82
N LEU A 42 12.04 10.76 12.31
CA LEU A 42 12.90 10.14 13.33
C LEU A 42 13.78 9.00 12.78
N GLN A 43 13.53 8.52 11.56
CA GLN A 43 14.28 7.44 10.94
C GLN A 43 14.84 7.87 9.59
N ASN A 44 15.91 7.21 9.14
CA ASN A 44 16.37 7.30 7.76
C ASN A 44 15.26 6.95 6.75
N GLU A 45 15.51 7.16 5.46
CA GLU A 45 14.59 6.79 4.38
C GLU A 45 14.20 5.30 4.45
N LEU A 46 12.91 5.03 4.62
CA LEU A 46 12.33 3.70 4.56
C LEU A 46 12.20 3.25 3.10
N ARG A 47 12.61 2.01 2.84
CA ARG A 47 12.40 1.33 1.56
C ARG A 47 11.45 0.16 1.78
N PRO A 48 10.52 -0.08 0.84
CA PRO A 48 9.58 -1.18 1.00
C PRO A 48 10.34 -2.51 0.94
N GLN A 49 10.22 -3.28 2.02
CA GLN A 49 10.77 -4.62 2.11
C GLN A 49 9.62 -5.62 2.07
N ARG A 50 9.78 -6.70 1.31
CA ARG A 50 8.85 -7.83 1.38
C ARG A 50 9.36 -8.80 2.45
N ALA A 51 8.50 -9.20 3.38
CA ALA A 51 8.83 -10.27 4.30
C ALA A 51 9.16 -11.57 3.53
N SER A 52 10.27 -12.23 3.90
CA SER A 52 10.67 -13.50 3.28
C SER A 52 9.57 -14.55 3.45
N GLY A 53 9.24 -15.27 2.37
CA GLY A 53 8.16 -16.28 2.40
C GLY A 53 6.74 -15.72 2.47
N ALA A 54 6.55 -14.40 2.32
CA ALA A 54 5.23 -13.78 2.35
C ALA A 54 4.29 -14.34 1.26
N ARG A 55 3.11 -14.78 1.68
CA ARG A 55 2.00 -15.21 0.81
C ARG A 55 1.25 -14.05 0.15
N TRP A 56 1.74 -12.82 0.32
CA TRP A 56 1.22 -11.61 -0.32
C TRP A 56 2.30 -10.91 -1.12
N GLN A 57 1.88 -10.07 -2.04
CA GLN A 57 2.78 -9.27 -2.87
C GLN A 57 2.78 -7.81 -2.43
N VAL A 58 3.94 -7.16 -2.50
CA VAL A 58 4.10 -5.73 -2.25
C VAL A 58 4.46 -5.07 -3.57
N TYR A 59 3.79 -3.97 -3.89
CA TYR A 59 3.92 -3.19 -5.11
C TYR A 59 4.44 -1.79 -4.75
N PRO A 60 5.78 -1.61 -4.68
CA PRO A 60 6.40 -0.30 -4.57
C PRO A 60 5.95 0.60 -5.73
N THR A 61 5.35 1.73 -5.40
CA THR A 61 4.79 2.66 -6.38
C THR A 61 5.39 4.04 -6.16
N HIS A 62 5.77 4.70 -7.26
CA HIS A 62 6.33 6.04 -7.17
C HIS A 62 5.35 7.01 -6.52
N VAL A 63 5.87 7.92 -5.68
CA VAL A 63 5.09 8.96 -5.01
C VAL A 63 5.82 10.29 -5.07
N MET A 64 5.07 11.39 -5.06
CA MET A 64 5.57 12.71 -4.71
C MET A 64 5.33 13.00 -3.22
N LEU A 65 6.12 13.90 -2.64
CA LEU A 65 6.03 14.30 -1.23
C LEU A 65 6.12 13.11 -0.24
N ALA A 66 6.99 12.15 -0.54
CA ALA A 66 7.27 11.01 0.34
C ALA A 66 7.66 11.48 1.75
N GLY A 67 7.00 10.97 2.79
CA GLY A 67 7.17 11.40 4.17
C GLY A 67 6.12 12.42 4.64
N ASN A 68 5.36 13.03 3.73
CA ASN A 68 4.23 13.89 4.09
C ASN A 68 2.94 13.06 4.10
N GLU A 69 2.60 12.51 5.26
CA GLU A 69 1.41 11.68 5.48
C GLU A 69 0.11 12.32 4.97
N MET A 70 0.04 13.65 4.98
CA MET A 70 -1.16 14.41 4.63
C MET A 70 -1.22 14.78 3.15
N ARG A 71 -0.14 14.66 2.38
CA ARG A 71 -0.06 15.26 1.03
C ARG A 71 0.63 14.40 -0.01
N TYR A 72 1.15 13.22 0.36
CA TYR A 72 1.77 12.35 -0.64
C TYR A 72 0.76 11.92 -1.71
N VAL A 73 1.26 11.76 -2.93
CA VAL A 73 0.45 11.43 -4.10
C VAL A 73 1.15 10.31 -4.86
N TYR A 74 0.40 9.26 -5.20
CA TYR A 74 0.92 8.18 -6.04
C TYR A 74 1.03 8.62 -7.50
N LEU A 75 2.19 8.37 -8.11
CA LEU A 75 2.48 8.59 -9.52
C LEU A 75 2.27 7.29 -10.31
N SER A 76 1.01 6.88 -10.42
CA SER A 76 0.59 5.72 -11.21
C SER A 76 -0.67 6.04 -11.99
N ARG A 77 -0.83 5.43 -13.17
CA ARG A 77 -2.00 5.63 -14.02
C ARG A 77 -3.24 4.91 -13.49
N ASP A 78 -3.05 3.71 -12.96
CA ASP A 78 -4.14 2.83 -12.55
C ASP A 78 -3.97 2.27 -11.13
N LEU A 79 -2.86 2.58 -10.44
CA LEU A 79 -2.54 2.07 -9.10
C LEU A 79 -2.59 0.54 -9.01
N HIS A 80 -2.23 -0.15 -10.10
CA HIS A 80 -2.26 -1.61 -10.26
C HIS A 80 -3.68 -2.21 -10.22
N LEU A 81 -4.73 -1.39 -10.25
CA LEU A 81 -6.12 -1.86 -10.18
C LEU A 81 -6.52 -2.68 -11.41
N GLN A 82 -6.03 -2.35 -12.60
CA GLN A 82 -6.38 -3.09 -13.83
C GLN A 82 -5.76 -4.49 -13.85
N GLN A 83 -4.53 -4.62 -13.36
CA GLN A 83 -3.84 -5.90 -13.27
C GLN A 83 -4.40 -6.77 -12.14
N LEU A 84 -4.63 -6.19 -10.96
CA LEU A 84 -4.98 -6.95 -9.76
C LEU A 84 -6.48 -7.26 -9.67
N GLN A 85 -7.33 -6.36 -10.16
CA GLN A 85 -8.79 -6.45 -10.10
C GLN A 85 -9.29 -6.89 -8.70
N PRO A 86 -9.01 -6.11 -7.64
CA PRO A 86 -9.35 -6.51 -6.28
C PRO A 86 -10.86 -6.42 -6.02
N ASP A 87 -11.39 -7.40 -5.29
CA ASP A 87 -12.76 -7.38 -4.79
C ASP A 87 -12.91 -6.27 -3.73
N VAL A 88 -11.94 -6.24 -2.80
CA VAL A 88 -11.90 -5.30 -1.67
C VAL A 88 -10.70 -4.37 -1.81
N LEU A 89 -10.96 -3.08 -1.67
CA LEU A 89 -9.94 -2.04 -1.61
C LEU A 89 -9.91 -1.46 -0.20
N LEU A 90 -8.78 -1.60 0.49
CA LEU A 90 -8.54 -1.01 1.80
C LEU A 90 -7.44 0.04 1.65
N VAL A 91 -7.77 1.32 1.80
CA VAL A 91 -6.79 2.41 1.73
C VAL A 91 -6.66 3.03 3.11
N GLU A 92 -5.47 2.94 3.69
CA GLU A 92 -5.10 3.75 4.84
C GLU A 92 -4.80 5.16 4.35
N ASN A 93 -5.55 6.13 4.88
CA ASN A 93 -5.49 7.52 4.45
C ASN A 93 -5.33 8.41 5.66
N GLY A 94 -4.30 9.26 5.65
CA GLY A 94 -4.20 10.36 6.60
C GLY A 94 -5.37 11.33 6.41
N ALA A 95 -5.72 12.11 7.44
CA ALA A 95 -6.92 12.95 7.43
C ALA A 95 -6.98 13.96 6.26
N GLY A 96 -5.84 14.39 5.72
CA GLY A 96 -5.74 15.28 4.56
C GLY A 96 -5.21 14.61 3.29
N ALA A 97 -4.87 13.32 3.35
CA ALA A 97 -4.21 12.63 2.25
C ALA A 97 -5.15 12.41 1.06
N PHE A 98 -4.59 12.52 -0.14
CA PHE A 98 -5.34 12.36 -1.39
C PHE A 98 -5.40 10.90 -1.87
N ALA A 99 -4.68 9.99 -1.20
CA ALA A 99 -4.49 8.61 -1.64
C ALA A 99 -5.83 7.89 -1.88
N TYR A 100 -6.78 7.96 -0.94
CA TYR A 100 -8.07 7.28 -1.12
C TYR A 100 -8.85 7.79 -2.34
N THR A 101 -8.85 9.11 -2.57
CA THR A 101 -9.46 9.71 -3.76
C THR A 101 -8.81 9.20 -5.05
N GLN A 102 -7.48 9.07 -5.09
CA GLN A 102 -6.79 8.52 -6.26
C GLN A 102 -7.25 7.10 -6.58
N PHE A 103 -7.33 6.22 -5.58
CA PHE A 103 -7.79 4.85 -5.78
C PHE A 103 -9.25 4.78 -6.27
N LEU A 104 -10.13 5.65 -5.77
CA LEU A 104 -11.52 5.71 -6.26
C LEU A 104 -11.60 6.19 -7.71
N MET A 105 -10.74 7.13 -8.11
CA MET A 105 -10.69 7.61 -9.50
C MET A 105 -10.17 6.53 -10.46
N CYS A 106 -9.19 5.72 -10.05
CA CYS A 106 -8.61 4.66 -10.86
C CYS A 106 -9.45 3.36 -10.90
N ARG A 107 -10.47 3.21 -10.03
CA ARG A 107 -11.36 2.03 -10.00
C ARG A 107 -12.45 2.03 -11.08
N ARG A 108 -12.54 3.09 -11.89
CA ARG A 108 -13.57 3.27 -12.92
C ARG A 108 -13.38 2.36 -14.13
#